data_AF-A0A5N6NSE4-F1
#
_entry.id   AF-A0A5N6NSE4-F1
#
_cell.length_a   1.000
_cell.length_b   1.000
_cell.length_c   1.000
_cell.angle_alpha   90.00
_cell.angle_beta   90.00
_cell.angle_gamma   90.00
#
_symmetry.space_group_name_H-M   'P 1'
#
loop_
_entity.id
_entity.type
_entity.pdbx_description
1 polymer ?
#
loop_
_entity_poly.entity_id
_entity_poly.type
_entity_poly.pdbx_seq_one_letter_code
_entity_poly.pdbx_strand_id
1 'polypeptide(L)'
;METAAVELHTRFMPVLQTAADLNKILDLQDLLERYSFDNICKVAFNFDPGCLAGDGTSGSDFMKAFEEAATLSSGRFMYAFPILFKIKKLLNFGSESKLQKSIATVHKFADDIIKSRIKERAKQEEDLLSRFMGISEYSPENLRDIVTSFILAGRDTTSSALTWFFWILSSHPEVERKILEEVKTLRLSSGKSRRECYSFDELRRMHYLHAAISEGLRLYPPVPVDTKACLKNDVMPDGTFVGEGWFVTYHTYAMGRMESVWGKDCGEFRPERWLEMAETGGGTVVCRPENPFKFPVFHGGPRMCLGKEMAYTQMKLVAATVIETLVVEVVAEKPPEHVLSLTMRMKDGLKVRVRKR
;
A
#
# COMPACT_ATOMS: atom_id res chain seq x y z
N MET A 1 -4.41 8.36 -12.66
CA MET A 1 -5.52 7.37 -12.66
C MET A 1 -5.49 6.50 -13.90
N GLU A 2 -5.49 7.12 -15.08
CA GLU A 2 -5.51 6.40 -16.36
C GLU A 2 -4.40 5.34 -16.44
N THR A 3 -3.18 5.70 -16.05
CA THR A 3 -2.04 4.80 -15.91
C THR A 3 -2.32 3.55 -15.06
N ALA A 4 -2.94 3.74 -13.89
CA ALA A 4 -3.27 2.66 -12.95
C ALA A 4 -4.34 1.72 -13.51
N ALA A 5 -5.31 2.27 -14.24
CA ALA A 5 -6.38 1.52 -14.89
C ALA A 5 -5.84 0.73 -16.09
N VAL A 6 -4.99 1.34 -16.92
CA VAL A 6 -4.33 0.67 -18.05
C VAL A 6 -3.51 -0.52 -17.53
N GLU A 7 -2.65 -0.32 -16.54
CA GLU A 7 -1.85 -1.41 -15.96
C GLU A 7 -2.73 -2.55 -15.40
N LEU A 8 -3.83 -2.17 -14.73
CA LEU A 8 -4.77 -3.12 -14.15
C LEU A 8 -5.43 -3.98 -15.24
N HIS A 9 -5.98 -3.37 -16.28
CA HIS A 9 -6.75 -4.09 -17.30
C HIS A 9 -5.89 -4.78 -18.36
N THR A 10 -4.67 -4.29 -18.63
CA THR A 10 -3.81 -4.85 -19.69
C THR A 10 -2.81 -5.89 -19.20
N ARG A 11 -2.46 -5.89 -17.90
CA ARG A 11 -1.45 -6.81 -17.34
C ARG A 11 -1.96 -7.58 -16.12
N PHE A 12 -2.43 -6.90 -15.09
CA PHE A 12 -2.83 -7.57 -13.84
C PHE A 12 -4.07 -8.48 -14.01
N MET A 13 -5.16 -7.96 -14.57
CA MET A 13 -6.39 -8.73 -14.78
C MET A 13 -6.21 -9.91 -15.73
N PRO A 14 -5.47 -9.80 -16.86
CA PRO A 14 -5.16 -10.95 -17.71
C PRO A 14 -4.40 -12.07 -17.01
N VAL A 15 -3.46 -11.75 -16.10
CA VAL A 15 -2.78 -12.77 -15.29
C VAL A 15 -3.77 -13.52 -14.40
N LEU A 16 -4.68 -12.81 -13.73
CA LEU A 16 -5.72 -13.44 -12.90
C LEU A 16 -6.72 -14.26 -13.73
N GLN A 17 -7.15 -13.74 -14.89
CA GLN A 17 -8.08 -14.45 -15.77
C GLN A 17 -7.47 -15.72 -16.37
N THR A 18 -6.20 -15.67 -16.77
CA THR A 18 -5.46 -16.85 -17.24
C THR A 18 -5.33 -17.89 -16.13
N ALA A 19 -5.03 -17.45 -14.90
CA ALA A 19 -4.99 -18.36 -13.76
C ALA A 19 -6.36 -18.97 -13.44
N ALA A 20 -7.45 -18.21 -13.62
CA ALA A 20 -8.81 -18.71 -13.49
C ALA A 20 -9.15 -19.79 -14.54
N ASP A 21 -8.76 -19.57 -15.79
CA ASP A 21 -8.97 -20.52 -16.89
C ASP A 21 -8.16 -21.81 -16.70
N LEU A 22 -6.96 -21.70 -16.13
CA LEU A 22 -6.08 -22.83 -15.85
C LEU A 22 -6.30 -23.47 -14.47
N ASN A 23 -7.25 -22.95 -13.67
CA ASN A 23 -7.47 -23.34 -12.27
C ASN A 23 -6.18 -23.37 -11.42
N LYS A 24 -5.29 -22.40 -11.66
CA LYS A 24 -3.96 -22.33 -11.05
C LYS A 24 -4.01 -21.55 -9.73
N ILE A 25 -3.30 -22.05 -8.72
CA ILE A 25 -3.05 -21.31 -7.47
C ILE A 25 -1.96 -20.26 -7.74
N LEU A 26 -2.21 -19.03 -7.31
CA LEU A 26 -1.28 -17.91 -7.44
C LEU A 26 -1.05 -17.24 -6.09
N ASP A 27 0.03 -16.47 -5.98
CA ASP A 27 0.30 -15.62 -4.82
C ASP A 27 -0.19 -14.20 -5.11
N LEU A 28 -1.32 -13.83 -4.50
CA LEU A 28 -1.93 -12.52 -4.73
C LEU A 28 -1.09 -11.40 -4.13
N GLN A 29 -0.33 -11.67 -3.05
CA GLN A 29 0.57 -10.68 -2.45
C GLN A 29 1.68 -10.29 -3.43
N ASP A 30 2.34 -11.27 -4.05
CA ASP A 30 3.38 -11.05 -5.06
C ASP A 30 2.84 -10.29 -6.29
N LEU A 31 1.67 -10.68 -6.80
CA LEU A 31 1.07 -9.96 -7.94
C LEU A 31 0.70 -8.52 -7.59
N LEU A 32 0.15 -8.27 -6.40
CA LEU A 32 -0.19 -6.93 -5.94
C LEU A 32 1.06 -6.07 -5.74
N GLU A 33 2.16 -6.64 -5.25
CA GLU A 33 3.44 -5.92 -5.12
C GLU A 33 4.01 -5.52 -6.47
N ARG A 34 3.97 -6.40 -7.47
CA ARG A 34 4.39 -6.09 -8.84
C ARG A 34 3.52 -5.02 -9.47
N TYR A 35 2.20 -5.14 -9.33
CA TYR A 35 1.24 -4.14 -9.79
C TYR A 35 1.49 -2.77 -9.14
N SER A 36 1.60 -2.72 -7.81
CA SER A 36 1.83 -1.48 -7.08
C SER A 36 3.18 -0.85 -7.43
N PHE A 37 4.20 -1.67 -7.72
CA PHE A 37 5.50 -1.19 -8.18
C PHE A 37 5.46 -0.56 -9.59
N ASP A 38 4.86 -1.24 -10.55
CA ASP A 38 4.70 -0.71 -11.92
C ASP A 38 3.87 0.59 -11.88
N ASN A 39 2.80 0.61 -11.09
CA ASN A 39 1.91 1.76 -10.95
C ASN A 39 2.62 2.97 -10.33
N ILE A 40 3.35 2.81 -9.23
CA ILE A 40 4.04 3.94 -8.60
C ILE A 40 5.17 4.48 -9.49
N CYS A 41 5.93 3.61 -10.16
CA CYS A 41 6.97 4.04 -11.09
C CYS A 41 6.40 4.85 -12.25
N LYS A 42 5.26 4.42 -12.79
CA LYS A 42 4.63 5.07 -13.94
C LYS A 42 3.92 6.37 -13.56
N VAL A 43 3.24 6.41 -12.41
CA VAL A 43 2.56 7.63 -11.93
C VAL A 43 3.56 8.68 -11.42
N ALA A 44 4.59 8.27 -10.68
CA ALA A 44 5.52 9.23 -10.08
C ALA A 44 6.63 9.66 -11.03
N PHE A 45 7.10 8.76 -11.91
CA PHE A 45 8.33 8.98 -12.69
C PHE A 45 8.16 8.78 -14.20
N ASN A 46 6.94 8.48 -14.66
CA ASN A 46 6.66 8.11 -16.06
C ASN A 46 7.56 6.96 -16.57
N PHE A 47 7.93 6.05 -15.67
CA PHE A 47 8.80 4.91 -15.96
C PHE A 47 8.00 3.61 -15.86
N ASP A 48 8.12 2.72 -16.84
CA ASP A 48 7.42 1.43 -16.88
C ASP A 48 8.42 0.27 -16.66
N PRO A 49 8.50 -0.32 -15.45
CA PRO A 49 9.36 -1.45 -15.17
C PRO A 49 8.90 -2.75 -15.83
N GLY A 50 7.61 -2.88 -16.13
CA GLY A 50 7.03 -4.05 -16.78
C GLY A 50 7.06 -5.33 -15.94
N CYS A 51 6.95 -5.26 -14.62
CA CYS A 51 7.00 -6.42 -13.73
C CYS A 51 5.88 -7.44 -13.95
N LEU A 52 4.76 -7.01 -14.54
CA LEU A 52 3.65 -7.90 -14.96
C LEU A 52 3.61 -8.14 -16.47
N ALA A 53 4.58 -7.64 -17.23
CA ALA A 53 4.68 -7.87 -18.68
C ALA A 53 5.50 -9.12 -19.00
N GLY A 54 5.28 -9.70 -20.19
CA GLY A 54 6.08 -10.80 -20.72
C GLY A 54 6.06 -12.04 -19.82
N ASP A 55 7.24 -12.51 -19.41
CA ASP A 55 7.41 -13.65 -18.50
C ASP A 55 7.30 -13.29 -17.01
N GLY A 56 7.08 -12.01 -16.70
CA GLY A 56 6.97 -11.50 -15.33
C GLY A 56 8.28 -11.52 -14.53
N THR A 57 9.44 -11.58 -15.20
CA THR A 57 10.75 -11.56 -14.53
C THR A 57 11.40 -10.17 -14.49
N SER A 58 10.91 -9.24 -15.33
CA SER A 58 11.35 -7.84 -15.36
C SER A 58 11.25 -7.21 -13.98
N GLY A 59 12.31 -6.51 -13.55
CA GLY A 59 12.37 -5.84 -12.25
C GLY A 59 12.49 -6.77 -11.03
N SER A 60 12.52 -8.10 -11.19
CA SER A 60 12.59 -9.05 -10.07
C SER A 60 13.86 -8.89 -9.21
N ASP A 61 15.00 -8.59 -9.82
CA ASP A 61 16.26 -8.33 -9.11
C ASP A 61 16.18 -7.06 -8.26
N PHE A 62 15.55 -6.00 -8.79
CA PHE A 62 15.32 -4.78 -8.03
C PHE A 62 14.38 -5.05 -6.85
N MET A 63 13.23 -5.71 -7.08
CA MET A 63 12.26 -6.00 -6.02
C MET A 63 12.87 -6.82 -4.89
N LYS A 64 13.66 -7.86 -5.21
CA LYS A 64 14.40 -8.66 -4.22
C LYS A 64 15.41 -7.82 -3.44
N ALA A 65 16.21 -7.02 -4.14
CA ALA A 65 17.19 -6.14 -3.49
C ALA A 65 16.52 -5.09 -2.59
N PHE A 66 15.39 -4.54 -3.04
CA PHE A 66 14.63 -3.55 -2.30
C PHE A 66 14.04 -4.13 -1.00
N GLU A 67 13.43 -5.30 -1.09
CA GLU A 67 12.91 -6.03 0.07
C GLU A 67 14.01 -6.44 1.05
N GLU A 68 15.13 -6.94 0.55
CA GLU A 68 16.29 -7.28 1.37
C GLU A 68 16.84 -6.03 2.08
N ALA A 69 16.93 -4.90 1.37
CA ALA A 69 17.38 -3.63 1.94
C ALA A 69 16.43 -3.13 3.05
N ALA A 70 15.11 -3.18 2.83
CA ALA A 70 14.11 -2.76 3.80
C ALA A 70 14.12 -3.66 5.06
N THR A 71 14.21 -4.97 4.87
CA THR A 71 14.21 -5.96 5.96
C THR A 71 15.49 -5.86 6.80
N LEU A 72 16.65 -5.78 6.15
CA LEU A 72 17.93 -5.64 6.86
C LEU A 72 18.05 -4.29 7.56
N SER A 73 17.54 -3.21 6.96
CA SER A 73 17.49 -1.89 7.60
C SER A 73 16.61 -1.88 8.83
N SER A 74 15.42 -2.48 8.75
CA SER A 74 14.50 -2.62 9.89
C SER A 74 15.08 -3.54 10.98
N GLY A 75 15.78 -4.60 10.58
CA GLY A 75 16.48 -5.49 11.50
C GLY A 75 17.55 -4.82 12.37
N ARG A 76 18.06 -3.64 11.99
CA ARG A 76 18.98 -2.87 12.83
C ARG A 76 18.34 -2.44 14.16
N PHE A 77 17.02 -2.23 14.20
CA PHE A 77 16.29 -1.89 15.42
C PHE A 77 16.16 -3.06 16.39
N MET A 78 16.36 -4.30 15.92
CA MET A 78 16.26 -5.52 16.73
C MET A 78 17.57 -5.88 17.44
N TYR A 79 18.65 -5.14 17.20
CA TYR A 79 19.92 -5.38 17.91
C TYR A 79 19.82 -4.87 19.35
N ALA A 80 19.98 -5.79 20.32
CA ALA A 80 20.08 -5.43 21.73
C ALA A 80 21.21 -4.41 22.02
N PHE A 81 22.31 -4.51 21.27
CA PHE A 81 23.44 -3.59 21.35
C PHE A 81 23.74 -2.96 19.98
N PRO A 82 23.47 -1.66 19.79
CA PRO A 82 23.73 -0.95 18.52
C PRO A 82 25.17 -1.06 18.02
N ILE A 83 26.13 -1.30 18.90
CA ILE A 83 27.54 -1.45 18.52
C ILE A 83 27.78 -2.66 17.60
N LEU A 84 26.97 -3.72 17.71
CA LEU A 84 27.13 -4.94 16.93
C LEU A 84 26.88 -4.73 15.44
N PHE A 85 25.81 -4.01 15.07
CA PHE A 85 25.58 -3.70 13.66
C PHE A 85 26.60 -2.67 13.14
N LYS A 86 27.07 -1.73 13.99
CA LYS A 86 28.14 -0.80 13.61
C LYS A 86 29.46 -1.51 13.30
N ILE A 87 29.82 -2.53 14.09
CA ILE A 87 30.99 -3.39 13.82
C ILE A 87 30.81 -4.15 12.51
N LYS A 88 29.64 -4.79 12.30
CA LYS A 88 29.33 -5.48 11.04
C LYS A 88 29.42 -4.55 9.82
N LYS A 89 28.99 -3.30 9.98
CA LYS A 89 29.05 -2.26 8.94
C LYS A 89 30.48 -1.84 8.67
N LEU A 90 31.28 -1.63 9.71
CA LEU A 90 32.70 -1.25 9.60
C LEU A 90 33.53 -2.33 8.89
N LEU A 91 33.33 -3.59 9.30
CA LEU A 91 34.04 -4.75 8.74
C LEU A 91 33.39 -5.31 7.47
N ASN A 92 32.27 -4.72 7.04
CA ASN A 92 31.50 -5.09 5.85
C ASN A 92 31.23 -6.60 5.71
N PHE A 93 30.65 -7.23 6.73
CA PHE A 93 30.36 -8.67 6.72
C PHE A 93 28.93 -8.99 7.16
N GLY A 94 28.46 -10.18 6.81
CA GLY A 94 27.13 -10.68 7.16
C GLY A 94 26.00 -9.83 6.58
N SER A 95 25.07 -9.43 7.45
CA SER A 95 23.88 -8.63 7.08
C SER A 95 24.23 -7.29 6.45
N GLU A 96 25.30 -6.64 6.90
CA GLU A 96 25.66 -5.30 6.43
C GLU A 96 26.29 -5.33 5.02
N SER A 97 27.03 -6.39 4.68
CA SER A 97 27.54 -6.60 3.33
C SER A 97 26.43 -6.85 2.32
N LYS A 98 25.43 -7.66 2.71
CA LYS A 98 24.24 -7.88 1.89
C LYS A 98 23.50 -6.57 1.68
N LEU A 99 23.19 -5.85 2.76
CA LEU A 99 22.52 -4.55 2.70
C LEU A 99 23.25 -3.54 1.80
N GLN A 100 24.59 -3.49 1.85
CA GLN A 100 25.37 -2.62 0.96
C GLN A 100 25.15 -2.98 -0.53
N LYS A 101 25.17 -4.27 -0.88
CA LYS A 101 24.91 -4.74 -2.24
C LYS A 101 23.48 -4.43 -2.68
N SER A 102 22.49 -4.66 -1.81
CA SER A 102 21.09 -4.41 -2.12
C SER A 102 20.84 -2.90 -2.31
N ILE A 103 21.42 -2.04 -1.46
CA ILE A 103 21.38 -0.57 -1.62
C ILE A 103 22.00 -0.14 -2.95
N ALA A 104 23.13 -0.73 -3.36
CA ALA A 104 23.75 -0.40 -4.64
C ALA A 104 22.84 -0.71 -5.84
N THR A 105 22.13 -1.84 -5.81
CA THR A 105 21.12 -2.18 -6.82
C THR A 105 19.95 -1.20 -6.82
N VAL A 106 19.45 -0.83 -5.64
CA VAL A 106 18.36 0.15 -5.50
C VAL A 106 18.77 1.52 -6.03
N HIS A 107 19.96 2.00 -5.65
CA HIS A 107 20.49 3.27 -6.13
C HIS A 107 20.69 3.27 -7.64
N LYS A 108 21.25 2.21 -8.21
CA LYS A 108 21.43 2.09 -9.66
C LYS A 108 20.10 2.22 -10.40
N PHE A 109 19.07 1.54 -9.92
CA PHE A 109 17.73 1.62 -10.53
C PHE A 109 17.12 3.03 -10.44
N ALA A 110 17.23 3.68 -9.28
CA ALA A 110 16.77 5.05 -9.11
C ALA A 110 17.55 6.04 -10.01
N ASP A 111 18.86 5.86 -10.15
CA ASP A 111 19.69 6.64 -11.06
C ASP A 111 19.30 6.42 -12.53
N ASP A 112 18.92 5.20 -12.92
CA ASP A 112 18.46 4.88 -14.27
C ASP A 112 17.11 5.55 -14.58
N ILE A 113 16.18 5.60 -13.62
CA ILE A 113 14.93 6.39 -13.72
C ILE A 113 15.25 7.86 -13.96
N ILE A 114 16.11 8.45 -13.11
CA ILE A 114 16.47 9.88 -13.21
C ILE A 114 17.11 10.18 -14.56
N LYS A 115 18.05 9.33 -15.02
CA LYS A 115 18.69 9.48 -16.35
C LYS A 115 17.69 9.36 -17.49
N SER A 116 16.77 8.41 -17.43
CA SER A 116 15.71 8.27 -18.44
C SER A 116 14.90 9.56 -18.53
N ARG A 117 14.53 10.12 -17.36
CA ARG A 117 13.71 11.32 -17.31
C ARG A 117 14.43 12.59 -17.75
N ILE A 118 15.72 12.73 -17.44
CA ILE A 118 16.55 13.81 -17.98
C ILE A 118 16.55 13.79 -19.51
N LYS A 119 16.69 12.60 -20.12
CA LYS A 119 16.69 12.44 -21.59
C LYS A 119 15.34 12.79 -22.22
N GLU A 120 14.25 12.46 -21.54
CA GLU A 120 12.89 12.67 -22.03
C GLU A 120 12.32 14.07 -21.75
N ARG A 121 12.99 14.90 -20.95
CA ARG A 121 12.58 16.29 -20.63
C ARG A 121 12.34 17.16 -21.88
N ALA A 122 12.83 16.73 -23.05
CA ALA A 122 12.53 17.32 -24.35
C ALA A 122 11.04 17.18 -24.79
N LYS A 123 10.21 16.37 -24.12
CA LYS A 123 8.82 16.05 -24.54
C LYS A 123 7.69 16.72 -23.73
N GLN A 124 7.97 17.63 -22.80
CA GLN A 124 6.98 18.43 -22.05
C GLN A 124 5.88 17.66 -21.26
N GLU A 125 6.08 16.39 -20.92
CA GLU A 125 5.17 15.69 -19.99
C GLU A 125 5.51 16.02 -18.53
N GLU A 126 4.55 16.54 -17.75
CA GLU A 126 4.72 16.78 -16.32
C GLU A 126 4.38 15.53 -15.49
N ASP A 127 5.39 14.99 -14.80
CA ASP A 127 5.25 14.00 -13.73
C ASP A 127 5.83 14.54 -12.40
N LEU A 128 5.69 13.76 -11.33
CA LEU A 128 6.11 14.21 -10.00
C LEU A 128 7.63 14.44 -9.92
N LEU A 129 8.45 13.56 -10.50
CA LEU A 129 9.90 13.72 -10.54
C LEU A 129 10.32 14.92 -11.37
N SER A 130 9.64 15.18 -12.49
CA SER A 130 9.91 16.36 -13.32
C SER A 130 9.73 17.67 -12.56
N ARG A 131 8.76 17.73 -11.63
CA ARG A 131 8.53 18.87 -10.73
C ARG A 131 9.65 19.03 -9.72
N PHE A 132 10.11 17.94 -9.12
CA PHE A 132 11.27 17.96 -8.21
C PHE A 132 12.56 18.36 -8.94
N MET A 133 12.78 17.87 -10.16
CA MET A 133 13.90 18.27 -11.01
C MET A 133 13.86 19.75 -11.46
N GLY A 134 12.69 20.39 -11.36
CA GLY A 134 12.52 21.82 -11.62
C GLY A 134 13.00 22.72 -10.48
N ILE A 135 13.21 22.17 -9.28
CA ILE A 135 13.65 22.90 -8.11
C ILE A 135 15.19 22.85 -8.05
N SER A 136 15.84 24.00 -8.19
CA SER A 136 17.29 24.14 -8.30
C SER A 136 18.08 23.68 -7.07
N GLU A 137 17.41 23.55 -5.92
CA GLU A 137 18.02 23.16 -4.65
C GLU A 137 18.21 21.65 -4.51
N TYR A 138 17.55 20.83 -5.33
CA TYR A 138 17.68 19.37 -5.22
C TYR A 138 18.92 18.86 -5.94
N SER A 139 19.80 18.22 -5.18
CA SER A 139 20.94 17.48 -5.72
C SER A 139 20.48 16.16 -6.37
N PRO A 140 21.30 15.53 -7.22
CA PRO A 140 21.03 14.19 -7.74
C PRO A 140 20.76 13.15 -6.64
N GLU A 141 21.44 13.26 -5.50
CA GLU A 141 21.21 12.42 -4.33
C GLU A 141 19.82 12.65 -3.74
N ASN A 142 19.37 13.90 -3.63
CA ASN A 142 18.02 14.17 -3.15
C ASN A 142 16.95 13.61 -4.10
N LEU A 143 17.16 13.70 -5.41
CA LEU A 143 16.25 13.09 -6.39
C LEU A 143 16.21 11.56 -6.23
N ARG A 144 17.35 10.93 -6.01
CA ARG A 144 17.44 9.48 -5.76
C ARG A 144 16.69 9.09 -4.48
N ASP A 145 16.85 9.87 -3.42
CA ASP A 145 16.16 9.65 -2.14
C ASP A 145 14.65 9.84 -2.29
N ILE A 146 14.21 10.82 -3.08
CA ILE A 146 12.80 11.02 -3.45
C ILE A 146 12.28 9.79 -4.20
N VAL A 147 12.95 9.36 -5.27
CA VAL A 147 12.54 8.17 -6.05
C VAL A 147 12.41 6.94 -5.15
N THR A 148 13.44 6.68 -4.32
CA THR A 148 13.45 5.55 -3.39
C THR A 148 12.30 5.65 -2.38
N SER A 149 12.04 6.84 -1.83
CA SER A 149 10.97 7.08 -0.86
C SER A 149 9.58 6.84 -1.45
N PHE A 150 9.33 7.31 -2.68
CA PHE A 150 8.05 7.12 -3.37
C PHE A 150 7.81 5.65 -3.71
N ILE A 151 8.84 4.92 -4.19
CA ILE A 151 8.76 3.48 -4.44
C ILE A 151 8.40 2.74 -3.15
N LEU A 152 9.11 3.03 -2.05
CA LEU A 152 8.88 2.40 -0.74
C LEU A 152 7.46 2.63 -0.25
N ALA A 153 7.03 3.89 -0.26
CA ALA A 153 5.74 4.30 0.25
C ALA A 153 4.58 3.76 -0.61
N GLY A 154 4.69 3.81 -1.94
CA GLY A 154 3.61 3.43 -2.85
C GLY A 154 3.46 1.92 -3.07
N ARG A 155 4.58 1.19 -3.15
CA ARG A 155 4.60 -0.26 -3.43
C ARG A 155 4.10 -1.05 -2.22
N ASP A 156 4.86 -1.01 -1.14
CA ASP A 156 4.74 -1.99 -0.05
C ASP A 156 3.50 -1.76 0.82
N THR A 157 3.04 -0.52 0.93
CA THR A 157 1.86 -0.20 1.76
C THR A 157 0.56 -0.55 1.05
N THR A 158 0.42 -0.20 -0.23
CA THR A 158 -0.79 -0.46 -1.02
C THR A 158 -0.99 -1.96 -1.27
N SER A 159 0.10 -2.68 -1.59
CA SER A 159 0.04 -4.14 -1.80
C SER A 159 -0.32 -4.89 -0.52
N SER A 160 0.27 -4.50 0.61
CA SER A 160 -0.05 -5.04 1.94
C SER A 160 -1.53 -4.80 2.27
N ALA A 161 -2.02 -3.56 2.12
CA ALA A 161 -3.41 -3.21 2.39
C ALA A 161 -4.39 -4.06 1.57
N LEU A 162 -4.16 -4.20 0.26
CA LEU A 162 -5.01 -5.02 -0.61
C LEU A 162 -4.92 -6.50 -0.28
N THR A 163 -3.74 -7.01 0.05
CA THR A 163 -3.54 -8.41 0.46
C THR A 163 -4.37 -8.73 1.70
N TRP A 164 -4.25 -7.92 2.75
CA TRP A 164 -5.04 -8.09 3.96
C TRP A 164 -6.54 -7.88 3.74
N PHE A 165 -6.91 -6.94 2.86
CA PHE A 165 -8.30 -6.71 2.49
C PHE A 165 -8.94 -7.94 1.81
N PHE A 166 -8.28 -8.55 0.82
CA PHE A 166 -8.80 -9.77 0.20
C PHE A 166 -8.83 -10.96 1.14
N TRP A 167 -7.85 -11.06 2.05
CA TRP A 167 -7.84 -12.11 3.07
C TRP A 167 -9.00 -11.98 4.06
N ILE A 168 -9.26 -10.78 4.58
CA ILE A 168 -10.36 -10.62 5.53
C ILE A 168 -11.71 -10.76 4.83
N LEU A 169 -11.82 -10.25 3.59
CA LEU A 169 -13.04 -10.35 2.78
C LEU A 169 -13.43 -11.80 2.48
N SER A 170 -12.46 -12.71 2.35
CA SER A 170 -12.75 -14.13 2.06
C SER A 170 -13.55 -14.85 3.16
N SER A 171 -13.62 -14.26 4.35
CA SER A 171 -14.44 -14.75 5.47
C SER A 171 -15.74 -13.95 5.69
N HIS A 172 -16.01 -12.95 4.83
CA HIS A 172 -17.13 -12.00 4.95
C HIS A 172 -17.91 -11.86 3.62
N PRO A 173 -18.55 -12.94 3.13
CA PRO A 173 -19.27 -12.94 1.85
C PRO A 173 -20.41 -11.92 1.78
N GLU A 174 -21.00 -11.56 2.92
CA GLU A 174 -22.01 -10.51 3.04
C GLU A 174 -21.46 -9.11 2.73
N VAL A 175 -20.22 -8.82 3.12
CA VAL A 175 -19.53 -7.57 2.77
C VAL A 175 -19.21 -7.55 1.28
N GLU A 176 -18.70 -8.66 0.73
CA GLU A 176 -18.45 -8.79 -0.71
C GLU A 176 -19.73 -8.56 -1.53
N ARG A 177 -20.86 -9.14 -1.11
CA ARG A 177 -22.16 -8.95 -1.76
C ARG A 177 -22.59 -7.47 -1.79
N LYS A 178 -22.43 -6.75 -0.68
CA LYS A 178 -22.77 -5.32 -0.60
C LYS A 178 -21.87 -4.46 -1.49
N ILE A 179 -20.57 -4.78 -1.57
CA ILE A 179 -19.66 -4.14 -2.54
C ILE A 179 -20.13 -4.39 -3.98
N LEU A 180 -20.51 -5.63 -4.31
CA LEU A 180 -21.03 -5.98 -5.63
C LEU A 180 -22.32 -5.22 -5.97
N GLU A 181 -23.23 -5.07 -5.02
CA GLU A 181 -24.46 -4.30 -5.18
C GLU A 181 -24.19 -2.82 -5.44
N GLU A 182 -23.26 -2.22 -4.69
CA GLU A 182 -22.80 -0.85 -4.92
C GLU A 182 -22.22 -0.69 -6.33
N VAL A 183 -21.30 -1.56 -6.72
CA VAL A 183 -20.66 -1.53 -8.04
C VAL A 183 -21.68 -1.69 -9.17
N LYS A 184 -22.60 -2.65 -9.06
CA LYS A 184 -23.67 -2.86 -10.06
C LYS A 184 -24.56 -1.63 -10.20
N THR A 185 -24.94 -1.01 -9.09
CA THR A 185 -25.78 0.19 -9.07
C THR A 185 -25.07 1.37 -9.77
N LEU A 186 -23.77 1.54 -9.51
CA LEU A 186 -22.96 2.55 -10.17
C LEU A 186 -22.87 2.33 -11.68
N ARG A 187 -22.60 1.09 -12.13
CA ARG A 187 -22.57 0.73 -13.55
C ARG A 187 -23.88 1.07 -14.25
N LEU A 188 -25.02 0.67 -13.67
CA LEU A 188 -26.35 0.99 -14.20
C LEU A 188 -26.57 2.50 -14.32
N SER A 189 -26.15 3.28 -13.33
CA SER A 189 -26.29 4.75 -13.36
C SER A 189 -25.38 5.43 -14.40
N SER A 190 -24.24 4.82 -14.71
CA SER A 190 -23.24 5.35 -15.66
C SER A 190 -23.50 4.93 -17.11
N GLY A 191 -24.34 3.91 -17.34
CA GLY A 191 -24.52 3.28 -18.64
C GLY A 191 -23.32 2.45 -19.13
N LYS A 192 -22.27 2.29 -18.31
CA LYS A 192 -21.04 1.57 -18.70
C LYS A 192 -21.16 0.07 -18.53
N SER A 193 -20.49 -0.66 -19.42
CA SER A 193 -20.33 -2.11 -19.33
C SER A 193 -19.28 -2.50 -18.28
N ARG A 194 -19.31 -3.77 -17.85
CA ARG A 194 -18.29 -4.36 -16.93
C ARG A 194 -16.86 -4.33 -17.49
N ARG A 195 -16.69 -4.14 -18.80
CA ARG A 195 -15.37 -4.13 -19.46
C ARG A 195 -14.71 -2.75 -19.43
N GLU A 196 -15.46 -1.72 -19.10
CA GLU A 196 -14.97 -0.34 -19.09
C GLU A 196 -14.33 0.00 -17.75
N CYS A 197 -13.24 0.76 -17.80
CA CYS A 197 -12.57 1.25 -16.60
C CYS A 197 -13.48 2.20 -15.79
N TYR A 198 -13.38 2.13 -14.47
CA TYR A 198 -14.01 3.11 -13.58
C TYR A 198 -13.32 4.48 -13.72
N SER A 199 -14.12 5.53 -13.83
CA SER A 199 -13.65 6.91 -13.72
C SER A 199 -13.36 7.30 -12.27
N PHE A 200 -12.69 8.43 -12.08
CA PHE A 200 -12.43 8.96 -10.74
C PHE A 200 -13.71 9.23 -9.97
N ASP A 201 -14.72 9.79 -10.64
CA ASP A 201 -15.99 10.11 -10.01
C ASP A 201 -16.77 8.85 -9.63
N GLU A 202 -16.69 7.79 -10.43
CA GLU A 202 -17.25 6.48 -10.07
C GLU A 202 -16.57 5.92 -8.81
N LEU A 203 -15.24 5.92 -8.76
CA LEU A 203 -14.49 5.46 -7.59
C LEU A 203 -14.77 6.32 -6.35
N ARG A 204 -15.01 7.63 -6.49
CA ARG A 204 -15.37 8.52 -5.37
C ARG A 204 -16.74 8.20 -4.78
N ARG A 205 -17.68 7.71 -5.61
CA ARG A 205 -19.04 7.33 -5.20
C ARG A 205 -19.15 5.93 -4.58
N MET A 206 -18.07 5.13 -4.61
CA MET A 206 -18.00 3.82 -3.94
C MET A 206 -17.79 3.96 -2.44
N HIS A 207 -18.83 4.39 -1.72
CA HIS A 207 -18.77 4.67 -0.28
C HIS A 207 -18.68 3.40 0.57
N TYR A 208 -19.42 2.35 0.23
CA TYR A 208 -19.38 1.08 0.95
C TYR A 208 -18.03 0.37 0.76
N LEU A 209 -17.49 0.35 -0.46
CA LEU A 209 -16.13 -0.16 -0.69
C LEU A 209 -15.08 0.65 0.06
N HIS A 210 -15.20 1.99 0.09
CA HIS A 210 -14.29 2.82 0.88
C HIS A 210 -14.36 2.47 2.37
N ALA A 211 -15.57 2.30 2.91
CA ALA A 211 -15.80 1.87 4.28
C ALA A 211 -15.18 0.48 4.57
N ALA A 212 -15.33 -0.48 3.65
CA ALA A 212 -14.76 -1.81 3.80
C ALA A 212 -13.22 -1.79 3.76
N ILE A 213 -12.62 -0.98 2.89
CA ILE A 213 -11.17 -0.78 2.85
C ILE A 213 -10.68 -0.11 4.14
N SER A 214 -11.35 0.94 4.60
CA SER A 214 -11.01 1.63 5.86
C SER A 214 -11.08 0.69 7.07
N GLU A 215 -12.09 -0.18 7.10
CA GLU A 215 -12.21 -1.20 8.14
C GLU A 215 -11.11 -2.25 8.05
N GLY A 216 -10.75 -2.66 6.82
CA GLY A 216 -9.64 -3.56 6.56
C GLY A 216 -8.31 -2.97 7.05
N LEU A 217 -8.09 -1.68 6.79
CA LEU A 217 -6.92 -0.92 7.25
C LEU A 217 -6.90 -0.74 8.78
N ARG A 218 -8.06 -0.64 9.44
CA ARG A 218 -8.14 -0.53 10.92
C ARG A 218 -7.66 -1.81 11.58
N LEU A 219 -8.09 -2.96 11.06
CA LEU A 219 -7.69 -4.25 11.59
C LEU A 219 -6.30 -4.65 11.08
N TYR A 220 -5.97 -4.37 9.83
CA TYR A 220 -4.70 -4.80 9.23
C TYR A 220 -3.96 -3.61 8.59
N PRO A 221 -3.48 -2.65 9.39
CA PRO A 221 -2.74 -1.51 8.87
C PRO A 221 -1.40 -1.94 8.28
N PRO A 222 -1.02 -1.47 7.08
CA PRO A 222 0.29 -1.76 6.50
C PRO A 222 1.46 -1.33 7.39
N VAL A 223 1.32 -0.23 8.13
CA VAL A 223 2.30 0.24 9.12
C VAL A 223 1.71 0.05 10.53
N PRO A 224 2.00 -1.08 11.21
CA PRO A 224 1.35 -1.43 12.47
C PRO A 224 1.92 -0.67 13.68
N VAL A 225 3.14 -0.15 13.57
CA VAL A 225 3.88 0.55 14.62
C VAL A 225 4.64 1.71 13.99
N ASP A 226 4.53 2.90 14.57
CA ASP A 226 5.27 4.08 14.15
C ASP A 226 5.93 4.75 15.37
N THR A 227 7.18 5.19 15.19
CA THR A 227 8.02 5.72 16.26
C THR A 227 8.53 7.11 15.90
N LYS A 228 8.42 8.04 16.85
CA LYS A 228 8.98 9.40 16.77
C LYS A 228 10.10 9.55 17.79
N ALA A 229 11.10 10.36 17.46
CA ALA A 229 12.16 10.75 18.41
C ALA A 229 11.84 12.13 18.98
N CYS A 230 11.92 12.26 20.30
CA CYS A 230 11.75 13.52 21.00
C CYS A 230 13.00 14.39 20.79
N LEU A 231 12.85 15.57 20.16
CA LEU A 231 13.98 16.44 19.83
C LEU A 231 14.51 17.26 21.02
N LYS A 232 13.64 17.50 22.01
CA LYS A 232 13.92 18.24 23.24
C LYS A 232 12.99 17.71 24.32
N ASN A 233 13.37 17.81 25.59
CA ASN A 233 12.50 17.48 26.71
C ASN A 233 11.09 18.07 26.55
N ASP A 234 10.07 17.25 26.77
CA ASP A 234 8.66 17.63 26.60
C ASP A 234 7.76 16.92 27.62
N VAL A 235 6.49 17.32 27.68
CA VAL A 235 5.47 16.72 28.56
C VAL A 235 4.20 16.45 27.76
N MET A 236 3.73 15.20 27.79
CA MET A 236 2.50 14.75 27.13
C MET A 236 1.26 15.40 27.77
N PRO A 237 0.10 15.43 27.09
CA PRO A 237 -1.12 16.04 27.62
C PRO A 237 -1.62 15.48 28.97
N ASP A 238 -1.21 14.27 29.34
CA ASP A 238 -1.53 13.62 30.61
C ASP A 238 -0.51 13.91 31.74
N GLY A 239 0.50 14.74 31.46
CA GLY A 239 1.58 15.07 32.40
C GLY A 239 2.81 14.16 32.31
N THR A 240 2.81 13.16 31.42
CA THR A 240 3.96 12.25 31.26
C THR A 240 5.17 12.97 30.66
N PHE A 241 6.30 12.99 31.38
CA PHE A 241 7.57 13.53 30.87
C PHE A 241 8.19 12.64 29.79
N VAL A 242 8.67 13.26 28.71
CA VAL A 242 9.42 12.61 27.64
C VAL A 242 10.77 13.32 27.47
N GLY A 243 11.86 12.61 27.70
CA GLY A 243 13.21 13.16 27.59
C GLY A 243 13.67 13.35 26.16
N GLU A 244 14.61 14.27 25.96
CA GLU A 244 15.34 14.43 24.70
C GLU A 244 15.97 13.10 24.24
N GLY A 245 15.82 12.80 22.96
CA GLY A 245 16.30 11.56 22.32
C GLY A 245 15.43 10.33 22.59
N TRP A 246 14.43 10.41 23.46
CA TRP A 246 13.55 9.27 23.73
C TRP A 246 12.66 8.97 22.52
N PHE A 247 12.38 7.69 22.32
CA PHE A 247 11.42 7.24 21.32
C PHE A 247 10.01 7.17 21.92
N VAL A 248 9.05 7.77 21.21
CA VAL A 248 7.62 7.68 21.49
C VAL A 248 6.98 6.90 20.35
N THR A 249 6.37 5.78 20.70
CA THR A 249 5.81 4.83 19.72
C THR A 249 4.32 4.70 19.93
N TYR A 250 3.55 4.71 18.83
CA TYR A 250 2.15 4.33 18.85
C TYR A 250 1.92 3.10 17.97
N HIS A 251 1.00 2.24 18.40
CA HIS A 251 0.73 0.95 17.78
C HIS A 251 -0.61 0.98 17.08
N THR A 252 -0.65 1.44 15.83
CA THR A 252 -1.88 1.50 15.01
C THR A 252 -2.63 0.18 15.00
N TYR A 253 -1.92 -0.96 14.93
CA TYR A 253 -2.53 -2.29 14.94
C TYR A 253 -3.29 -2.60 16.24
N ALA A 254 -2.70 -2.22 17.38
CA ALA A 254 -3.32 -2.39 18.69
C ALA A 254 -4.45 -1.39 18.91
N MET A 255 -4.20 -0.11 18.58
CA MET A 255 -5.21 0.96 18.65
C MET A 255 -6.46 0.64 17.86
N GLY A 256 -6.32 -0.01 16.69
CA GLY A 256 -7.43 -0.51 15.90
C GLY A 256 -8.34 -1.46 16.68
N ARG A 257 -7.83 -2.21 17.66
CA ARG A 257 -8.55 -3.24 18.43
C ARG A 257 -8.82 -2.85 19.89
N MET A 258 -8.57 -1.61 20.27
CA MET A 258 -8.83 -1.17 21.64
C MET A 258 -10.32 -0.92 21.88
N GLU A 259 -10.92 -1.59 22.86
CA GLU A 259 -12.32 -1.39 23.24
C GLU A 259 -12.59 0.06 23.67
N SER A 260 -11.65 0.69 24.36
CA SER A 260 -11.74 2.10 24.77
C SER A 260 -11.80 3.09 23.60
N VAL A 261 -11.38 2.68 22.40
CA VAL A 261 -11.34 3.51 21.19
C VAL A 261 -12.50 3.16 20.25
N TRP A 262 -12.80 1.87 20.07
CA TRP A 262 -13.70 1.39 19.03
C TRP A 262 -14.98 0.74 19.55
N GLY A 263 -15.13 0.58 20.87
CA GLY A 263 -16.25 -0.12 21.50
C GLY A 263 -16.04 -1.63 21.61
N LYS A 264 -17.04 -2.33 22.15
CA LYS A 264 -17.00 -3.79 22.41
C LYS A 264 -16.81 -4.65 21.16
N ASP A 265 -17.17 -4.10 20.01
CA ASP A 265 -17.08 -4.71 18.69
C ASP A 265 -15.77 -4.36 17.97
N CYS A 266 -14.75 -3.89 18.69
CA CYS A 266 -13.44 -3.53 18.14
C CYS A 266 -12.74 -4.68 17.40
N GLY A 267 -13.10 -5.93 17.70
CA GLY A 267 -12.57 -7.12 17.02
C GLY A 267 -13.29 -7.49 15.70
N GLU A 268 -14.47 -6.94 15.45
CA GLU A 268 -15.30 -7.30 14.29
C GLU A 268 -14.87 -6.55 13.03
N PHE A 269 -14.98 -7.18 11.86
CA PHE A 269 -14.86 -6.49 10.57
C PHE A 269 -16.23 -5.94 10.17
N ARG A 270 -16.51 -4.68 10.50
CA ARG A 270 -17.82 -4.05 10.24
C ARG A 270 -17.70 -2.73 9.48
N PRO A 271 -17.76 -2.77 8.13
CA PRO A 271 -17.73 -1.56 7.28
C PRO A 271 -18.79 -0.51 7.65
N GLU A 272 -19.95 -0.92 8.17
CA GLU A 272 -21.05 -0.02 8.52
C GLU A 272 -20.67 1.05 9.54
N ARG A 273 -19.61 0.84 10.34
CA ARG A 273 -19.17 1.83 11.34
C ARG A 273 -18.59 3.11 10.72
N TRP A 274 -18.27 3.06 9.43
CA TRP A 274 -17.74 4.19 8.66
C TRP A 274 -18.83 4.93 7.89
N LEU A 275 -20.06 4.43 7.91
CA LEU A 275 -21.16 4.92 7.11
C LEU A 275 -22.10 5.78 7.94
N GLU A 276 -22.53 6.90 7.36
CA GLU A 276 -23.54 7.78 7.93
C GLU A 276 -24.56 8.20 6.87
N MET A 277 -25.75 8.60 7.31
CA MET A 277 -26.76 9.17 6.43
C MET A 277 -26.36 10.62 6.12
N ALA A 278 -26.24 10.96 4.84
CA ALA A 278 -25.93 12.33 4.43
C ALA A 278 -27.06 13.28 4.83
N GLU A 279 -26.74 14.28 5.64
CA GLU A 279 -27.71 15.27 6.16
C GLU A 279 -28.37 16.11 5.06
N THR A 280 -27.71 16.27 3.91
CA THR A 280 -28.12 17.22 2.85
C THR A 280 -28.60 16.56 1.55
N GLY A 281 -28.84 15.25 1.52
CA GLY A 281 -29.16 14.56 0.26
C GLY A 281 -29.94 13.25 0.40
N GLY A 282 -31.28 13.34 0.48
CA GLY A 282 -32.21 12.30 0.03
C GLY A 282 -32.07 10.89 0.63
N GLY A 283 -31.40 10.71 1.77
CA GLY A 283 -31.15 9.39 2.37
C GLY A 283 -29.95 8.63 1.79
N THR A 284 -28.99 9.33 1.18
CA THR A 284 -27.77 8.70 0.64
C THR A 284 -26.80 8.33 1.76
N VAL A 285 -26.34 7.08 1.79
CA VAL A 285 -25.31 6.61 2.73
C VAL A 285 -23.93 7.01 2.21
N VAL A 286 -23.16 7.75 3.01
CA VAL A 286 -21.81 8.20 2.67
C VAL A 286 -20.78 7.69 3.67
N CYS A 287 -19.56 7.47 3.20
CA CYS A 287 -18.45 7.13 4.08
C CYS A 287 -17.88 8.39 4.72
N ARG A 288 -17.89 8.44 6.06
CA ARG A 288 -17.38 9.56 6.84
C ARG A 288 -15.87 9.47 7.02
N PRO A 289 -15.13 10.59 6.87
CA PRO A 289 -13.75 10.67 7.35
C PRO A 289 -13.70 10.49 8.87
N GLU A 290 -12.89 9.56 9.36
CA GLU A 290 -12.68 9.39 10.80
C GLU A 290 -11.57 10.32 11.32
N ASN A 291 -11.61 10.63 12.61
CA ASN A 291 -10.56 11.39 13.29
C ASN A 291 -9.19 10.71 13.07
N PRO A 292 -8.18 11.39 12.49
CA PRO A 292 -6.88 10.81 12.18
C PRO A 292 -6.06 10.42 13.41
N PHE A 293 -6.41 10.90 14.61
CA PHE A 293 -5.79 10.48 15.87
C PHE A 293 -6.46 9.23 16.46
N LYS A 294 -7.72 8.95 16.08
CA LYS A 294 -8.43 7.71 16.40
C LYS A 294 -8.07 6.59 15.41
N PHE A 295 -7.90 6.96 14.13
CA PHE A 295 -7.54 6.08 13.02
C PHE A 295 -6.25 6.56 12.33
N PRO A 296 -5.06 6.35 12.93
CA PRO A 296 -3.80 6.93 12.48
C PRO A 296 -3.10 6.12 11.38
N VAL A 297 -3.83 5.37 10.54
CA VAL A 297 -3.25 4.56 9.45
C VAL A 297 -2.50 5.43 8.43
N PHE A 298 -2.97 6.66 8.23
CA PHE A 298 -2.30 7.65 7.39
C PHE A 298 -1.63 8.77 8.21
N HIS A 299 -1.42 8.54 9.51
CA HIS A 299 -0.94 9.50 10.50
C HIS A 299 -1.88 10.70 10.73
N GLY A 300 -1.69 11.40 11.85
CA GLY A 300 -2.33 12.67 12.17
C GLY A 300 -1.34 13.83 12.18
N GLY A 301 -1.84 15.06 11.99
CA GLY A 301 -1.03 16.28 12.06
C GLY A 301 -0.19 16.56 10.78
N PRO A 302 0.88 17.37 10.90
CA PRO A 302 1.60 17.92 9.74
C PRO A 302 2.41 16.91 8.92
N ARG A 303 2.58 15.68 9.43
CA ARG A 303 3.24 14.56 8.74
C ARG A 303 2.25 13.50 8.28
N MET A 304 1.00 13.90 8.02
CA MET A 304 0.00 13.04 7.39
C MET A 304 0.51 12.52 6.05
N CYS A 305 0.18 11.27 5.73
CA CYS A 305 0.60 10.61 4.50
C CYS A 305 0.13 11.39 3.27
N LEU A 306 1.09 11.87 2.48
CA LEU A 306 0.86 12.58 1.22
C LEU A 306 0.08 11.73 0.21
N GLY A 307 0.26 10.41 0.24
CA GLY A 307 -0.34 9.46 -0.69
C GLY A 307 -1.75 8.98 -0.33
N LYS A 308 -2.38 9.47 0.75
CA LYS A 308 -3.67 8.95 1.26
C LYS A 308 -4.75 8.82 0.18
N GLU A 309 -5.05 9.90 -0.53
CA GLU A 309 -6.13 9.91 -1.54
C GLU A 309 -5.79 9.03 -2.75
N MET A 310 -4.50 9.00 -3.13
CA MET A 310 -4.01 8.13 -4.20
C MET A 310 -4.14 6.65 -3.81
N ALA A 311 -3.75 6.29 -2.59
CA ALA A 311 -3.84 4.94 -2.06
C ALA A 311 -5.29 4.46 -2.05
N TYR A 312 -6.24 5.24 -1.50
CA TYR A 312 -7.66 4.86 -1.54
C TYR A 312 -8.18 4.71 -2.97
N THR A 313 -7.77 5.57 -3.89
CA THR A 313 -8.19 5.49 -5.29
C THR A 313 -7.67 4.21 -5.95
N GLN A 314 -6.39 3.87 -5.76
CA GLN A 314 -5.78 2.65 -6.28
C GLN A 314 -6.40 1.39 -5.65
N MET A 315 -6.57 1.38 -4.33
CA MET A 315 -7.19 0.24 -3.62
C MET A 315 -8.62 0.00 -4.10
N LYS A 316 -9.44 1.05 -4.23
CA LYS A 316 -10.81 0.93 -4.75
C LYS A 316 -10.82 0.43 -6.20
N LEU A 317 -9.94 0.94 -7.04
CA LEU A 317 -9.84 0.53 -8.45
C LEU A 317 -9.52 -0.97 -8.58
N VAL A 318 -8.54 -1.47 -7.83
CA VAL A 318 -8.18 -2.90 -7.84
C VAL A 318 -9.31 -3.73 -7.24
N ALA A 319 -9.78 -3.38 -6.04
CA ALA A 319 -10.80 -4.14 -5.33
C ALA A 319 -12.12 -4.23 -6.12
N ALA A 320 -12.62 -3.10 -6.62
CA ALA A 320 -13.87 -3.07 -7.40
C ALA A 320 -13.75 -3.94 -8.67
N THR A 321 -12.65 -3.79 -9.43
CA THR A 321 -12.44 -4.54 -10.68
C THR A 321 -12.32 -6.04 -10.42
N VAL A 322 -11.54 -6.45 -9.42
CA VAL A 322 -11.36 -7.87 -9.08
C VAL A 322 -12.67 -8.46 -8.58
N ILE A 323 -13.36 -7.80 -7.65
CA ILE A 323 -14.63 -8.30 -7.08
C ILE A 323 -15.72 -8.38 -8.16
N GLU A 324 -15.84 -7.37 -9.04
CA GLU A 324 -16.83 -7.34 -10.12
C GLU A 324 -16.67 -8.52 -11.10
N THR A 325 -15.44 -8.97 -11.34
CA THR A 325 -15.11 -9.89 -12.43
C THR A 325 -14.74 -11.30 -11.99
N LEU A 326 -14.23 -11.45 -10.77
CA LEU A 326 -13.67 -12.69 -10.25
C LEU A 326 -14.22 -13.00 -8.85
N VAL A 327 -14.20 -14.28 -8.51
CA VAL A 327 -14.30 -14.79 -7.14
C VAL A 327 -12.90 -15.14 -6.68
N VAL A 328 -12.47 -14.58 -5.55
CA VAL A 328 -11.14 -14.82 -4.96
C VAL A 328 -11.29 -15.78 -3.79
N GLU A 329 -10.69 -16.97 -3.90
CA GLU A 329 -10.76 -18.01 -2.88
C GLU A 329 -9.40 -18.18 -2.23
N VAL A 330 -9.33 -17.82 -0.95
CA VAL A 330 -8.10 -17.97 -0.17
C VAL A 330 -7.83 -19.46 0.08
N VAL A 331 -6.65 -19.91 -0.30
CA VAL A 331 -6.15 -21.27 -0.06
C VAL A 331 -5.24 -21.21 1.16
N ALA A 332 -5.84 -21.21 2.35
CA ALA A 332 -5.11 -21.19 3.60
C ALA A 332 -5.64 -22.27 4.55
N GLU A 333 -4.73 -23.10 5.07
CA GLU A 333 -5.05 -24.10 6.10
C GLU A 333 -5.02 -23.50 7.52
N LYS A 334 -4.34 -22.36 7.69
CA LYS A 334 -4.14 -21.65 8.96
C LYS A 334 -4.20 -20.14 8.76
N PRO A 335 -4.49 -19.36 9.82
CA PRO A 335 -4.31 -17.91 9.78
C PRO A 335 -2.88 -17.54 9.34
N PRO A 336 -2.69 -16.52 8.49
CA PRO A 336 -1.40 -16.15 7.97
C PRO A 336 -0.48 -15.62 9.07
N GLU A 337 0.77 -16.07 9.09
CA GLU A 337 1.80 -15.49 9.96
C GLU A 337 2.20 -14.11 9.46
N HIS A 338 2.35 -13.17 10.39
CA HIS A 338 2.77 -11.80 10.08
C HIS A 338 4.30 -11.70 10.09
N VAL A 339 4.87 -11.07 9.07
CA VAL A 339 6.24 -10.59 9.10
C VAL A 339 6.21 -9.08 9.25
N LEU A 340 6.79 -8.61 10.36
CA LEU A 340 7.07 -7.20 10.59
C LEU A 340 8.39 -6.85 9.91
N SER A 341 8.32 -6.50 8.62
CA SER A 341 9.39 -5.74 7.95
C SER A 341 9.08 -4.25 8.12
N LEU A 342 9.32 -3.41 7.11
CA LEU A 342 8.85 -2.02 7.13
C LEU A 342 7.30 -1.93 7.10
N THR A 343 6.66 -2.88 6.41
CA THR A 343 5.21 -3.05 6.39
C THR A 343 4.83 -4.43 6.92
N MET A 344 3.57 -4.58 7.34
CA MET A 344 3.01 -5.85 7.78
C MET A 344 2.67 -6.72 6.57
N ARG A 345 3.42 -7.79 6.36
CA ARG A 345 3.23 -8.73 5.23
C ARG A 345 2.87 -10.12 5.72
N MET A 346 2.25 -10.93 4.86
CA MET A 346 2.09 -12.35 5.11
C MET A 346 3.39 -13.08 4.77
N LYS A 347 3.89 -13.89 5.70
CA LYS A 347 5.19 -14.58 5.58
C LYS A 347 5.34 -15.39 4.29
N ASP A 348 4.29 -16.12 3.93
CA ASP A 348 4.28 -17.04 2.79
C ASP A 348 3.42 -16.51 1.61
N GLY A 349 3.09 -15.22 1.64
CA GLY A 349 2.17 -14.56 0.72
C GLY A 349 0.71 -14.97 0.92
N LEU A 350 -0.15 -14.55 -0.01
CA LEU A 350 -1.58 -14.87 0.02
C LEU A 350 -1.91 -15.80 -1.14
N LYS A 351 -1.91 -17.11 -0.88
CA LYS A 351 -2.23 -18.10 -1.90
C LYS A 351 -3.74 -18.08 -2.18
N VAL A 352 -4.11 -17.87 -3.43
CA VAL A 352 -5.51 -17.83 -3.86
C VAL A 352 -5.74 -18.68 -5.10
N ARG A 353 -6.97 -19.18 -5.20
CA ARG A 353 -7.58 -19.64 -6.44
C ARG A 353 -8.57 -18.58 -6.88
N VAL A 354 -8.54 -18.22 -8.16
CA VAL A 354 -9.50 -17.26 -8.73
C VAL A 354 -10.42 -17.97 -9.70
N ARG A 355 -11.69 -17.58 -9.75
CA ARG A 355 -12.67 -18.08 -10.73
C ARG A 355 -13.37 -16.91 -11.39
N LYS A 356 -13.75 -17.06 -12.66
CA LYS A 356 -14.64 -16.11 -13.33
C LYS A 356 -16.00 -16.12 -12.62
N ARG A 357 -16.56 -14.93 -12.39
CA ARG A 357 -17.84 -14.77 -11.72
C ARG A 357 -19.02 -15.05 -12.64
#